data_AF-A0A962BNL5-F1
#
_entry.id   AF-A0A962BNL5-F1
#
_cell.length_a   1.000
_cell.length_b   1.000
_cell.length_c   1.000
_cell.angle_alpha   90.00
_cell.angle_beta   90.00
_cell.angle_gamma   90.00
#
_symmetry.space_group_name_H-M   'P 1'
#
loop_
_entity.id
_entity.type
_entity.pdbx_description
1 polymer ?
#
loop_
_entity_poly.entity_id
_entity_poly.type
_entity_poly.pdbx_seq_one_letter_code
_entity_poly.pdbx_strand_id
1 'polypeptide(L)'
;MSAATSSEAAVDIRLADYQPPPWLCPNIELAFDLGVDFTEVSARLHVKPNPEVAPAPLRLDGESLELLSVSVDGERLGIEDYELQSRALLLPSVDRAAVVETRVRIHPAANTRLEGLYASGGMLLTQCEAEGFRRITFFPDRPDVLSVYDVTLRA
;
A
#
# COMPACT_ATOMS: atom_id res chain seq x y z
N MET A 1 15.21 -23.90 -18.17
CA MET A 1 13.92 -24.33 -17.57
C MET A 1 13.01 -23.11 -17.62
N SER A 2 11.95 -23.17 -18.43
CA SER A 2 11.05 -22.05 -18.68
C SER A 2 10.10 -21.90 -17.50
N ALA A 3 10.17 -20.78 -16.77
CA ALA A 3 9.21 -20.46 -15.73
C ALA A 3 7.94 -19.93 -16.41
N ALA A 4 6.84 -20.66 -16.26
CA ALA A 4 5.53 -20.22 -16.70
C ALA A 4 5.10 -19.03 -15.86
N THR A 5 4.96 -17.87 -16.49
CA THR A 5 4.26 -16.72 -15.94
C THR A 5 2.77 -17.06 -15.87
N SER A 6 2.30 -17.40 -14.68
CA SER A 6 0.87 -17.54 -14.41
C SER A 6 0.22 -16.15 -14.52
N SER A 7 -0.47 -15.90 -15.62
CA SER A 7 -1.35 -14.74 -15.77
C SER A 7 -2.54 -14.95 -14.84
N GLU A 8 -2.60 -14.20 -13.74
CA GLU A 8 -3.81 -14.11 -12.92
C GLU A 8 -4.90 -13.44 -13.78
N ALA A 9 -6.02 -14.13 -14.00
CA ALA A 9 -7.10 -13.62 -14.84
C ALA A 9 -7.75 -12.39 -14.19
N ALA A 10 -7.98 -11.34 -14.97
CA ALA A 10 -8.70 -10.15 -14.49
C ALA A 10 -10.08 -10.55 -13.97
N VAL A 11 -10.39 -10.17 -12.73
CA VAL A 11 -11.71 -10.37 -12.12
C VAL A 11 -12.60 -9.20 -12.51
N ASP A 12 -13.80 -9.49 -13.02
CA ASP A 12 -14.79 -8.46 -13.32
C ASP A 12 -15.22 -7.73 -12.05
N ILE A 13 -14.99 -6.42 -11.99
CA ILE A 13 -15.47 -5.55 -10.91
C ILE A 13 -16.79 -4.91 -11.36
N ARG A 14 -17.87 -5.09 -10.59
CA ARG A 14 -19.19 -4.55 -10.92
C ARG A 14 -19.65 -3.55 -9.87
N LEU A 15 -20.29 -2.48 -10.33
CA LEU A 15 -20.89 -1.46 -9.45
C LEU A 15 -21.90 -2.07 -8.46
N ALA A 16 -22.64 -3.10 -8.88
CA ALA A 16 -23.62 -3.79 -8.03
C ALA A 16 -22.99 -4.55 -6.85
N ASP A 17 -21.71 -4.88 -6.94
CA ASP A 17 -20.96 -5.61 -5.90
C ASP A 17 -20.26 -4.63 -4.93
N TYR A 18 -20.52 -3.32 -5.05
CA TYR A 18 -19.98 -2.32 -4.13
C TYR A 18 -20.36 -2.65 -2.68
N GLN A 19 -19.35 -2.61 -1.81
CA GLN A 19 -19.50 -2.62 -0.37
C GLN A 19 -18.64 -1.50 0.23
N PRO A 20 -19.13 -0.80 1.27
CA PRO A 20 -18.31 0.15 2.03
C PRO A 20 -17.02 -0.52 2.53
N PRO A 21 -15.93 0.23 2.70
CA PRO A 21 -14.66 -0.35 3.13
C PRO A 21 -14.77 -0.93 4.54
N PRO A 22 -14.25 -2.14 4.82
CA PRO A 22 -14.23 -2.71 6.17
C PRO A 22 -13.32 -1.95 7.13
N TRP A 23 -12.37 -1.18 6.59
CA TRP A 23 -11.40 -0.39 7.33
C TRP A 23 -11.31 1.02 6.76
N LEU A 24 -11.21 1.99 7.66
CA LEU A 24 -10.96 3.39 7.33
C LEU A 24 -9.53 3.77 7.74
N CYS A 25 -8.96 4.76 7.07
CA CYS A 25 -7.65 5.33 7.42
C CYS A 25 -7.77 6.86 7.52
N PRO A 26 -8.18 7.44 8.65
CA PRO A 26 -8.39 8.89 8.72
C PRO A 26 -7.12 9.73 8.56
N ASN A 27 -5.96 9.18 8.95
CA ASN A 27 -4.68 9.88 8.92
C ASN A 27 -3.58 8.97 8.37
N ILE A 28 -2.72 9.54 7.55
CA ILE A 28 -1.53 8.88 7.03
C ILE A 28 -0.34 9.84 7.09
N GLU A 29 0.76 9.35 7.64
CA GLU A 29 2.04 10.06 7.63
C GLU A 29 3.00 9.30 6.70
N LEU A 30 3.61 10.02 5.77
CA LEU A 30 4.56 9.48 4.80
C LEU A 30 5.91 10.17 4.93
N ALA A 31 6.97 9.38 4.86
CA ALA A 31 8.32 9.89 4.68
C ALA A 31 8.97 9.20 3.49
N PHE A 32 9.48 10.00 2.55
CA PHE A 32 10.19 9.54 1.36
C PHE A 32 11.66 9.89 1.50
N ASP A 33 12.51 8.88 1.49
CA ASP A 33 13.94 9.01 1.30
C ASP A 33 14.23 8.78 -0.20
N LEU A 34 14.25 9.89 -0.96
CA LEU A 34 14.20 9.91 -2.41
C LEU A 34 15.55 9.52 -3.01
N GLY A 35 15.49 8.57 -3.94
CA GLY A 35 16.60 8.20 -4.80
C GLY A 35 16.08 7.69 -6.14
N VAL A 36 16.82 7.98 -7.21
CA VAL A 36 16.41 7.63 -8.59
C VAL A 36 16.48 6.12 -8.81
N ASP A 37 17.55 5.48 -8.32
CA ASP A 37 17.73 4.02 -8.42
C ASP A 37 16.79 3.26 -7.48
N PHE A 38 16.64 3.76 -6.26
CA PHE A 38 15.66 3.30 -5.30
C PHE A 38 15.21 4.43 -4.39
N THR A 39 13.95 4.40 -4.00
CA THR A 39 13.36 5.28 -2.98
C THR A 39 12.84 4.40 -1.86
N GLU A 40 13.08 4.79 -0.61
CA GLU A 40 12.46 4.15 0.54
C GLU A 40 11.29 5.00 1.04
N VAL A 41 10.18 4.33 1.32
CA VAL A 41 8.94 4.96 1.76
C VAL A 41 8.57 4.37 3.11
N SER A 42 8.51 5.22 4.13
CA SER A 42 7.90 4.90 5.41
C SER A 42 6.47 5.44 5.44
N ALA A 43 5.51 4.59 5.77
CA ALA A 43 4.11 4.96 5.93
C ALA A 43 3.62 4.58 7.32
N ARG A 44 2.97 5.52 7.99
CA ARG A 44 2.29 5.32 9.28
C ARG A 44 0.80 5.59 9.09
N LEU A 45 0.02 4.51 9.12
CA LEU A 45 -1.41 4.50 8.85
C LEU A 45 -2.17 4.43 10.16
N HIS A 46 -3.05 5.40 10.41
CA HIS A 46 -3.99 5.34 11.53
C HIS A 46 -5.25 4.66 11.04
N VAL A 47 -5.38 3.36 11.30
CA VAL A 47 -6.49 2.55 10.79
C VAL A 47 -7.54 2.34 11.86
N LYS A 48 -8.81 2.21 11.44
CA LYS A 48 -9.92 1.83 12.32
C LYS A 48 -10.94 0.96 11.58
N PRO A 49 -11.58 -0.01 12.25
CA PRO A 49 -12.71 -0.73 11.65
C PRO A 49 -13.82 0.24 11.25
N ASN A 50 -14.48 -0.02 10.13
CA ASN A 50 -15.68 0.71 9.73
C ASN A 50 -16.91 0.12 10.45
N PRO A 51 -17.62 0.89 11.30
CA PRO A 51 -18.78 0.39 12.03
C PRO A 51 -20.01 0.09 11.15
N GLU A 52 -20.02 0.54 9.88
CA GLU A 52 -21.16 0.38 8.97
C GLU A 52 -21.24 -1.01 8.31
N VAL A 53 -20.19 -1.83 8.47
CA VAL A 53 -20.08 -3.14 7.81
C VAL A 53 -19.59 -4.21 8.78
N ALA A 54 -19.74 -5.48 8.38
CA ALA A 54 -19.24 -6.59 9.17
C ALA A 54 -17.70 -6.53 9.31
N PRO A 55 -17.14 -6.93 10.47
CA PRO A 55 -15.70 -7.02 10.64
C PRO A 55 -15.05 -7.91 9.58
N ALA A 56 -13.91 -7.47 9.06
CA ALA A 56 -13.07 -8.24 8.15
C ALA A 56 -11.59 -8.02 8.51
N PRO A 57 -10.67 -8.93 8.16
CA PRO A 57 -9.24 -8.72 8.33
C PRO A 57 -8.77 -7.42 7.65
N LEU A 58 -7.79 -6.75 8.26
CA LEU A 58 -7.19 -5.57 7.63
C LEU A 58 -6.41 -6.01 6.39
N ARG A 59 -6.79 -5.45 5.23
CA ARG A 59 -6.13 -5.63 3.95
C ARG A 59 -5.62 -4.28 3.47
N LEU A 60 -4.35 -4.23 3.12
CA LEU A 60 -3.71 -3.08 2.49
C LEU A 60 -3.25 -3.48 1.09
N ASP A 61 -3.71 -2.77 0.06
CA ASP A 61 -3.30 -3.03 -1.31
C ASP A 61 -1.87 -2.52 -1.53
N GLY A 62 -1.07 -3.31 -2.25
CA GLY A 62 0.32 -3.00 -2.54
C GLY A 62 0.84 -3.83 -3.71
N GLU A 63 1.47 -3.20 -4.70
CA GLU A 63 1.95 -3.87 -5.91
C GLU A 63 3.39 -3.46 -6.21
N SER A 64 4.26 -4.44 -6.50
CA SER A 64 5.67 -4.20 -6.87
C SER A 64 6.47 -3.45 -5.78
N LEU A 65 6.17 -3.75 -4.51
CA LEU A 65 6.84 -3.19 -3.34
C LEU A 65 7.81 -4.21 -2.74
N GLU A 66 9.06 -3.81 -2.45
CA GLU A 66 9.94 -4.58 -1.58
C GLU A 66 9.60 -4.22 -0.11
N LEU A 67 8.87 -5.09 0.60
CA LEU A 67 8.54 -4.88 2.01
C LEU A 67 9.80 -5.07 2.88
N LEU A 68 10.26 -3.99 3.51
CA LEU A 68 11.43 -4.01 4.41
C LEU A 68 11.03 -4.28 5.86
N SER A 69 9.88 -3.76 6.28
CA SER A 69 9.32 -4.02 7.61
C SER A 69 7.85 -3.63 7.74
N VAL A 70 7.16 -4.30 8.66
CA VAL A 70 5.84 -3.92 9.15
C VAL A 70 5.82 -3.95 10.68
N SER A 71 5.13 -3.00 11.28
CA SER A 71 4.85 -2.93 12.71
C SER A 71 3.39 -2.54 12.96
N VAL A 72 2.84 -2.96 14.08
CA VAL A 72 1.51 -2.56 14.56
C VAL A 72 1.65 -2.04 15.99
N ASP A 73 1.14 -0.84 16.24
CA ASP A 73 1.21 -0.16 17.55
C ASP A 73 2.65 -0.09 18.11
N GLY A 74 3.65 0.04 17.23
CA GLY A 74 5.08 0.07 17.57
C GLY A 74 5.75 -1.30 17.74
N GLU A 75 4.99 -2.40 17.68
CA GLU A 75 5.52 -3.76 17.73
C GLU A 75 5.81 -4.28 16.33
N ARG A 76 7.08 -4.63 16.06
CA ARG A 76 7.49 -5.20 14.77
C ARG A 76 6.93 -6.61 14.62
N LEU A 77 6.28 -6.87 13.49
CA LEU A 77 5.72 -8.18 13.17
C LEU A 77 6.77 -9.12 12.56
N GLY A 78 6.67 -10.41 12.91
CA GLY A 78 7.36 -11.51 12.23
C GLY A 78 6.66 -11.90 10.93
N ILE A 79 7.31 -12.75 10.13
CA ILE A 79 6.76 -13.21 8.84
C ILE A 79 5.51 -14.08 9.00
N GLU A 80 5.35 -14.67 10.19
CA GLU A 80 4.21 -15.47 10.61
C GLU A 80 2.98 -14.64 11.03
N ASP A 81 3.17 -13.34 11.30
CA ASP A 81 2.12 -12.47 11.84
C ASP A 81 1.34 -11.72 10.75
N TYR A 82 1.77 -11.82 9.49
CA TYR A 82 1.12 -11.20 8.33
C TYR A 82 1.17 -12.12 7.11
N GLU A 83 0.27 -11.89 6.16
CA GLU A 83 0.31 -12.58 4.87
C GLU A 83 0.64 -11.57 3.77
N LEU A 84 1.81 -11.72 3.15
CA LEU A 84 2.21 -10.92 2.00
C LEU A 84 1.84 -11.63 0.70
N GLN A 85 0.90 -11.06 -0.03
CA GLN A 85 0.43 -11.51 -1.33
C GLN A 85 1.02 -10.63 -2.45
N SER A 86 0.85 -11.05 -3.71
CA SER A 86 1.34 -10.31 -4.90
C SER A 86 0.80 -8.87 -4.99
N ARG A 87 -0.41 -8.64 -4.49
CA ARG A 87 -1.14 -7.37 -4.58
C ARG A 87 -1.62 -6.82 -3.23
N ALA A 88 -1.22 -7.42 -2.10
CA ALA A 88 -1.67 -6.97 -0.79
C ALA A 88 -0.81 -7.45 0.37
N LEU A 89 -0.91 -6.72 1.47
CA LEU A 89 -0.51 -7.13 2.81
C LEU A 89 -1.78 -7.34 3.64
N LEU A 90 -1.96 -8.55 4.17
CA LEU A 90 -3.04 -8.89 5.09
C LEU A 90 -2.50 -8.94 6.51
N LEU A 91 -3.27 -8.37 7.45
CA LEU A 91 -2.94 -8.29 8.87
C LEU A 91 -4.09 -8.90 9.69
N PRO A 92 -4.17 -10.25 9.80
CA PRO A 92 -5.30 -10.93 10.45
C PRO A 92 -5.40 -10.67 11.96
N SER A 93 -4.28 -10.33 12.60
CA SER A 93 -4.21 -10.03 14.04
C SER A 93 -4.74 -8.65 14.42
N VAL A 94 -4.97 -7.76 13.44
CA VAL A 94 -5.48 -6.41 13.67
C VAL A 94 -7.01 -6.42 13.65
N ASP A 95 -7.61 -6.26 14.82
CA ASP A 95 -9.07 -6.36 15.05
C ASP A 95 -9.71 -5.08 15.61
N ARG A 96 -8.89 -4.06 15.87
CA ARG A 96 -9.28 -2.77 16.46
C ARG A 96 -8.56 -1.62 15.78
N ALA A 97 -8.87 -0.39 16.19
CA ALA A 97 -8.09 0.76 15.77
C ALA A 97 -6.63 0.62 16.20
N ALA A 98 -5.72 0.89 15.28
CA ALA A 98 -4.30 0.67 15.47
C ALA A 98 -3.48 1.63 14.58
N VAL A 99 -2.20 1.72 14.87
CA VAL A 99 -1.23 2.37 14.00
C VAL A 99 -0.43 1.30 13.28
N VAL A 100 -0.58 1.22 11.95
CA VAL A 100 0.20 0.30 11.12
C VAL A 100 1.33 1.05 10.46
N GLU A 101 2.56 0.62 10.71
CA GLU A 101 3.76 1.22 10.13
C GLU A 101 4.36 0.25 9.12
N THR A 102 4.61 0.72 7.90
CA THR A 102 5.32 -0.04 6.87
C THR A 102 6.52 0.73 6.38
N ARG A 103 7.60 0.01 6.04
CA ARG A 103 8.72 0.53 5.28
C ARG A 103 8.88 -0.31 4.03
N VAL A 104 8.87 0.33 2.88
CA VAL A 104 9.04 -0.34 1.58
C VAL A 104 10.16 0.32 0.78
N ARG A 105 10.75 -0.44 -0.13
CA ARG A 105 11.62 0.08 -1.20
C ARG A 105 10.92 -0.07 -2.55
N ILE A 106 11.04 0.97 -3.37
CA ILE A 106 10.55 1.02 -4.74
C ILE A 106 11.66 1.52 -5.67
N HIS A 107 11.55 1.22 -6.97
CA HIS A 107 12.58 1.51 -7.99
C HIS A 107 12.05 2.43 -9.10
N PRO A 108 12.07 3.76 -8.91
CA PRO A 108 11.47 4.70 -9.87
C PRO A 108 12.10 4.65 -11.27
N ALA A 109 13.42 4.46 -11.38
CA ALA A 109 14.10 4.34 -12.67
C ALA A 109 13.72 3.07 -13.46
N ALA A 110 13.32 2.00 -12.77
CA ALA A 110 12.87 0.76 -13.39
C ALA A 110 11.36 0.78 -13.73
N ASN A 111 10.62 1.80 -13.29
CA ASN A 111 9.18 1.88 -13.46
C ASN A 111 8.78 2.40 -14.85
N THR A 112 8.63 1.49 -15.80
CA THR A 112 8.21 1.80 -17.18
C THR A 112 6.70 1.94 -17.35
N ARG A 113 5.89 1.66 -16.31
CA ARG A 113 4.42 1.79 -16.35
C ARG A 113 3.95 3.23 -16.19
N LEU A 114 4.81 4.11 -15.67
CA LEU A 114 4.49 5.52 -15.41
C LEU A 114 3.29 5.70 -14.46
N GLU A 115 3.13 4.76 -13.52
CA GLU A 115 2.13 4.72 -12.45
C GLU A 115 2.85 4.60 -11.09
N GLY A 116 2.29 5.18 -10.03
CA GLY A 116 2.99 5.30 -8.75
C GLY A 116 4.13 6.31 -8.86
N LEU A 117 5.27 6.05 -8.21
CA LEU A 117 6.48 6.88 -8.33
C LEU A 117 7.39 6.35 -9.45
N TYR A 118 7.77 7.22 -10.38
CA TYR A 118 8.62 6.87 -11.53
C TYR A 118 9.59 8.00 -11.88
N ALA A 119 10.65 7.66 -12.62
CA ALA A 119 11.61 8.63 -13.14
C ALA A 119 11.30 9.03 -14.59
N SER A 120 11.34 10.33 -14.89
CA SER A 120 11.21 10.84 -16.26
C SER A 120 12.01 12.13 -16.43
N GLY A 121 12.84 12.21 -17.47
CA GLY A 121 13.61 13.41 -17.78
C GLY A 121 14.56 13.88 -16.66
N GLY A 122 15.07 12.96 -15.83
CA GLY A 122 15.90 13.28 -14.66
C GLY A 122 15.12 13.75 -13.42
N MET A 123 13.79 13.69 -13.44
CA MET A 123 12.90 14.04 -12.32
C MET A 123 12.19 12.80 -11.78
N LEU A 124 11.79 12.85 -10.51
CA LEU A 124 10.86 11.90 -9.92
C LEU A 124 9.45 12.48 -9.97
N LEU A 125 8.50 11.71 -10.50
CA LEU A 125 7.11 12.10 -10.71
C LEU A 125 6.18 11.03 -10.15
N THR A 126 4.95 11.42 -9.78
CA THR A 126 3.91 10.49 -9.37
C THR A 126 2.70 10.53 -10.30
N GLN A 127 2.07 9.38 -10.50
CA GLN A 127 0.75 9.24 -11.10
C GLN A 127 -0.05 8.21 -10.31
N CYS A 128 -1.03 8.68 -9.53
CA CYS A 128 -1.76 7.82 -8.60
C CYS A 128 -3.14 7.40 -9.11
N GLU A 129 -3.76 8.12 -10.04
CA GLU A 129 -5.08 7.73 -10.57
C GLU A 129 -4.93 6.62 -11.64
N ALA A 130 -5.74 5.56 -11.61
CA ALA A 130 -6.82 5.28 -10.64
C ALA A 130 -6.37 4.49 -9.40
N GLU A 131 -5.32 3.68 -9.53
CA GLU A 131 -4.85 2.74 -8.50
C GLU A 131 -3.31 2.68 -8.47
N GLY A 132 -2.66 3.82 -8.69
CA GLY A 132 -1.20 3.94 -8.72
C GLY A 132 -0.59 4.10 -7.32
N PHE A 133 -1.37 4.46 -6.31
CA PHE A 133 -0.83 4.70 -4.96
C PHE A 133 -0.35 3.40 -4.28
N ARG A 134 -1.00 2.27 -4.55
CA ARG A 134 -0.52 0.93 -4.15
C ARG A 134 0.86 0.55 -4.71
N ARG A 135 1.38 1.28 -5.71
CA ARG A 135 2.76 1.13 -6.21
C ARG A 135 3.78 1.99 -5.46
N ILE A 136 3.34 2.76 -4.47
CA ILE A 136 4.20 3.62 -3.63
C ILE A 136 4.35 3.03 -2.24
N THR A 137 3.25 2.61 -1.61
CA THR A 137 3.24 1.95 -0.30
C THR A 137 1.97 1.11 -0.14
N PHE A 138 1.88 0.33 0.95
CA PHE A 138 0.68 -0.41 1.30
C PHE A 138 -0.40 0.54 1.84
N PHE A 139 -1.61 0.49 1.27
CA PHE A 139 -2.74 1.36 1.65
C PHE A 139 -4.08 0.75 1.21
N PRO A 140 -5.23 1.03 1.87
CA PRO A 140 -6.55 0.71 1.31
C PRO A 140 -6.84 1.60 0.10
N ASP A 141 -6.26 1.26 -1.06
CA ASP A 141 -6.19 2.09 -2.27
C ASP A 141 -7.51 2.09 -3.04
N ARG A 142 -8.51 2.74 -2.43
CA ARG A 142 -9.86 2.92 -2.93
C ARG A 142 -10.35 4.35 -2.67
N PRO A 143 -11.12 4.95 -3.59
CA PRO A 143 -11.43 6.38 -3.56
C PRO A 143 -12.39 6.82 -2.44
N ASP A 144 -13.12 5.88 -1.84
CA ASP A 144 -14.03 6.11 -0.71
C ASP A 144 -13.36 5.94 0.66
N VAL A 145 -12.03 5.69 0.70
CA VAL A 145 -11.22 5.83 1.92
C VAL A 145 -10.48 7.16 1.87
N LEU A 146 -10.98 8.14 2.61
CA LEU A 146 -10.43 9.50 2.66
C LEU A 146 -9.50 9.65 3.86
N SER A 147 -8.31 10.19 3.63
CA SER A 147 -7.27 10.42 4.65
C SER A 147 -6.75 11.85 4.61
N VAL A 148 -6.33 12.35 5.77
CA VAL A 148 -5.45 13.53 5.87
C VAL A 148 -4.00 13.06 5.75
N TYR A 149 -3.24 13.68 4.84
CA TYR A 149 -1.87 13.30 4.51
C TYR A 149 -0.86 14.29 5.10
N ASP A 150 0.07 13.78 5.90
CA ASP A 150 1.28 14.47 6.31
C ASP A 150 2.48 13.86 5.56
N VAL A 151 3.21 14.65 4.77
CA VAL A 151 4.25 14.14 3.87
C VAL A 151 5.58 14.84 4.09
N THR A 152 6.61 14.05 4.34
CA THR A 152 8.01 14.49 4.41
C THR A 152 8.79 13.96 3.22
N LEU A 153 9.55 14.83 2.54
CA LEU A 153 10.45 14.46 1.46
C LEU A 153 11.90 14.76 1.87
N ARG A 154 12.80 13.79 1.65
CA ARG A 154 14.25 13.92 1.87
C ARG A 154 14.97 13.52 0.59
N ALA A 155 15.91 14.33 0.12
CA ALA A 155 16.65 14.13 -1.13
C ALA A 155 18.10 14.62 -0.97
#